data_AF-A0A7W7KAA3-F1
#
_entry.id   AF-A0A7W7KAA3-F1
#
_cell.length_a   1.000
_cell.length_b   1.000
_cell.length_c   1.000
_cell.angle_alpha   90.00
_cell.angle_beta   90.00
_cell.angle_gamma   90.00
#
_symmetry.space_group_name_H-M   'P 1'
#
loop_
_entity.id
_entity.type
_entity.pdbx_description
1 polymer ?
#
loop_
_entity_poly.entity_id
_entity_poly.type
_entity_poly.pdbx_seq_one_letter_code
_entity_poly.pdbx_strand_id
1 'polypeptide(L)'
;MHGSTRPDIGDMTGAGDMQTLGWRRDVGLWLGVLLAFAATLPVLVAWAPQMTDYPSHLAGYKVMLDHGEDPFLTRYYTFEWEWTGNLGSELLMVPLVSLMGLEAAGKFIAFIIPLLTGLSVLAVARALRGRIGLGAILAFTTIWSPALLMGFLNYSLSLALALFAFAAWVRWENWRWRPAAMVPIAFAVWLCHMSGWGVLGVLVFGYEWSRRSWRDSWKAVLAPWPLIFPLFPMLLGGGGNSRMSYGRQVLEYKWGILYRSLRSHVEWFDLATITVIVALLAIAAATRRIDGRLGWAAVILFVLTLAVPRHIYGGDYADYRLSTAALLVACLAINWPAPRWGLVLVAALFSVRLGITTLHWYDDGRTSQRMLQAMDYVPQGAKVATAVAIPRRQWDFGSFEHLGSYAVVRRSAMENSNFALPGVHLMSMADPEYKRFADPSQRILYAPWQKIDLRRFKPAKKADYLWYIGNVHPVALPDGARILFRTPNSFLARLAKPAKSS
;
A
#
# COMPACT_ATOMS: atom_id res chain seq x y z
N MET A 1 -51.65 -4.73 -63.42
CA MET A 1 -52.33 -4.06 -62.30
C MET A 1 -52.82 -5.14 -61.35
N HIS A 2 -52.44 -5.00 -60.07
CA HIS A 2 -53.13 -5.41 -58.82
C HIS A 2 -53.62 -6.87 -58.66
N GLY A 3 -53.53 -7.56 -57.52
CA GLY A 3 -53.09 -7.30 -56.14
C GLY A 3 -53.09 -8.68 -55.42
N SER A 4 -52.21 -8.98 -54.47
CA SER A 4 -52.15 -8.52 -53.07
C SER A 4 -52.65 -9.59 -52.05
N THR A 5 -51.73 -9.97 -51.14
CA THR A 5 -51.91 -10.29 -49.69
C THR A 5 -52.50 -11.67 -49.30
N ARG A 6 -52.03 -12.43 -48.29
CA ARG A 6 -51.20 -12.21 -47.07
C ARG A 6 -50.44 -13.49 -46.66
N PRO A 7 -49.28 -13.42 -45.97
CA PRO A 7 -48.83 -14.48 -45.06
C PRO A 7 -49.33 -14.22 -43.62
N ASP A 8 -49.67 -15.31 -42.93
CA ASP A 8 -50.20 -15.32 -41.57
C ASP A 8 -49.24 -14.74 -40.53
N ILE A 9 -49.83 -13.99 -39.60
CA ILE A 9 -49.24 -13.48 -38.37
C ILE A 9 -49.37 -14.56 -37.30
N GLY A 10 -48.26 -14.93 -36.67
CA GLY A 10 -48.31 -15.55 -35.34
C GLY A 10 -47.24 -16.59 -35.08
N ASP A 11 -46.04 -16.14 -34.71
CA ASP A 11 -45.32 -16.68 -33.54
C ASP A 11 -44.11 -15.78 -33.22
N MET A 12 -44.40 -14.63 -32.62
CA MET A 12 -43.40 -13.81 -31.94
C MET A 12 -43.35 -14.20 -30.45
N THR A 13 -42.60 -15.25 -30.13
CA THR A 13 -42.24 -15.60 -28.74
C THR A 13 -40.72 -15.73 -28.52
N GLY A 14 -39.90 -15.26 -29.46
CA GLY A 14 -38.43 -15.41 -29.41
C GLY A 14 -37.61 -14.26 -28.84
N ALA A 15 -38.22 -13.16 -28.36
CA ALA A 15 -37.47 -11.94 -28.01
C ALA A 15 -37.26 -11.71 -26.50
N GLY A 16 -37.88 -12.50 -25.62
CA GLY A 16 -37.82 -12.30 -24.16
C GLY A 16 -36.63 -12.98 -23.44
N ASP A 17 -36.08 -14.05 -24.01
CA ASP A 17 -35.10 -14.91 -23.29
C ASP A 17 -33.63 -14.54 -23.51
N MET A 18 -33.31 -13.69 -24.49
CA MET A 18 -31.91 -13.42 -24.83
C MET A 18 -31.28 -12.31 -23.96
N GLN A 19 -32.08 -11.44 -23.33
CA GLN A 19 -31.59 -10.40 -22.41
C GLN A 19 -31.45 -10.87 -20.95
N THR A 20 -32.30 -11.79 -20.50
CA THR A 20 -32.27 -12.32 -19.11
C THR A 20 -31.14 -13.33 -18.87
N LEU A 21 -30.59 -13.93 -19.93
CA LEU A 21 -29.46 -14.88 -19.88
C LEU A 21 -28.09 -14.21 -19.70
N GLY A 22 -27.93 -12.93 -20.03
CA GLY A 22 -26.66 -12.20 -19.91
C GLY A 22 -26.25 -11.95 -18.45
N TRP A 23 -27.18 -11.52 -17.60
CA TRP A 23 -26.93 -11.22 -16.18
C TRP A 23 -26.53 -12.48 -15.38
N ARG A 24 -27.13 -13.64 -15.70
CA ARG A 24 -26.87 -14.91 -14.99
C ARG A 24 -25.48 -15.48 -15.26
N ARG A 25 -24.79 -15.09 -16.34
CA ARG A 25 -23.43 -15.56 -16.69
C ARG A 25 -22.31 -14.83 -15.95
N ASP A 26 -22.58 -13.68 -15.32
CA ASP A 26 -21.55 -12.80 -14.75
C ASP A 26 -21.66 -12.59 -13.23
N VAL A 27 -22.32 -13.49 -12.48
CA VAL A 27 -22.46 -13.39 -11.00
C VAL A 27 -21.12 -13.17 -10.30
N GLY A 28 -20.07 -13.88 -10.71
CA GLY A 28 -18.72 -13.71 -10.14
C GLY A 28 -18.11 -12.33 -10.46
N LEU A 29 -18.41 -11.76 -11.62
CA LEU A 29 -17.97 -10.41 -11.99
C LEU A 29 -18.67 -9.37 -11.12
N TRP A 30 -20.01 -9.41 -11.03
CA TRP A 30 -20.76 -8.46 -10.22
C TRP A 30 -20.42 -8.54 -8.74
N LEU A 31 -20.26 -9.76 -8.21
CA LEU A 31 -19.75 -9.97 -6.86
C LEU A 31 -18.36 -9.34 -6.71
N GLY A 32 -17.44 -9.61 -7.62
CA GLY A 32 -16.09 -9.05 -7.60
C GLY A 32 -16.09 -7.52 -7.64
N VAL A 33 -16.90 -6.90 -8.51
CA VAL A 33 -17.03 -5.45 -8.60
C VAL A 33 -17.57 -4.87 -7.30
N LEU A 34 -18.63 -5.46 -6.75
CA LEU A 34 -19.19 -5.04 -5.46
C LEU A 34 -18.15 -5.15 -4.34
N LEU A 35 -17.38 -6.25 -4.28
CA LEU A 35 -16.30 -6.42 -3.31
C LEU A 35 -15.16 -5.41 -3.52
N ALA A 36 -14.88 -4.99 -4.75
CA ALA A 36 -13.84 -4.01 -5.05
C ALA A 36 -14.24 -2.62 -4.56
N PHE A 37 -15.51 -2.24 -4.72
CA PHE A 37 -16.07 -1.04 -4.10
C PHE A 37 -16.11 -1.15 -2.57
N ALA A 38 -16.53 -2.31 -2.04
CA ALA A 38 -16.54 -2.55 -0.59
C ALA A 38 -15.13 -2.44 0.01
N ALA A 39 -14.08 -2.81 -0.73
CA ALA A 39 -12.70 -2.70 -0.26
C ALA A 39 -12.30 -1.27 0.15
N THR A 40 -13.02 -0.25 -0.32
CA THR A 40 -12.79 1.16 0.03
C THR A 40 -13.39 1.58 1.38
N LEU A 41 -14.23 0.74 2.01
CA LEU A 41 -14.98 1.06 3.22
C LEU A 41 -14.11 1.59 4.38
N PRO A 42 -12.93 1.02 4.72
CA PRO A 42 -12.09 1.57 5.79
C PRO A 42 -11.77 3.06 5.61
N VAL A 43 -11.49 3.48 4.37
CA VAL A 43 -11.16 4.88 4.06
C VAL A 43 -12.40 5.78 4.17
N LEU A 44 -13.56 5.28 3.77
CA LEU A 44 -14.82 6.04 3.78
C LEU A 44 -15.32 6.29 5.21
N VAL A 45 -15.25 5.28 6.08
CA VAL A 45 -15.77 5.40 7.46
C VAL A 45 -14.83 6.13 8.39
N ALA A 46 -13.52 6.06 8.15
CA ALA A 46 -12.53 6.70 8.99
C ALA A 46 -12.49 8.21 8.73
N TRP A 47 -12.20 8.98 9.79
CA TRP A 47 -12.01 10.42 9.69
C TRP A 47 -10.88 10.75 8.69
N ALA A 48 -9.71 10.13 8.88
CA ALA A 48 -8.58 10.14 7.95
C ALA A 48 -8.08 8.70 7.69
N PRO A 49 -7.30 8.42 6.64
CA PRO A 49 -6.67 7.10 6.46
C PRO A 49 -5.84 6.71 7.70
N GLN A 50 -6.08 5.52 8.25
CA GLN A 50 -5.41 5.02 9.46
C GLN A 50 -4.24 4.08 9.14
N MET A 51 -3.48 4.41 8.09
CA MET A 51 -2.24 3.71 7.75
C MET A 51 -1.09 4.31 8.57
N THR A 52 -0.15 3.48 9.03
CA THR A 52 0.98 3.89 9.88
C THR A 52 1.71 5.12 9.35
N ASP A 53 2.14 5.06 8.09
CA ASP A 53 3.02 6.02 7.43
C ASP A 53 2.26 7.20 6.77
N TYR A 54 0.92 7.11 6.67
CA TYR A 54 0.11 8.09 5.94
C TYR A 54 0.29 9.55 6.42
N PRO A 55 0.30 9.85 7.73
CA PRO A 55 0.53 11.22 8.19
C PRO A 55 1.89 11.79 7.73
N SER A 56 2.94 10.98 7.70
CA SER A 56 4.27 11.39 7.21
C SER A 56 4.29 11.62 5.71
N HIS A 57 3.57 10.81 4.92
CA HIS A 57 3.36 11.10 3.50
C HIS A 57 2.64 12.43 3.29
N LEU A 58 1.60 12.70 4.08
CA LEU A 58 0.82 13.94 3.98
C LEU A 58 1.66 15.18 4.31
N ALA A 59 2.52 15.11 5.32
CA ALA A 59 3.49 16.15 5.63
C ALA A 59 4.49 16.36 4.49
N GLY A 60 5.00 15.27 3.90
CA GLY A 60 5.86 15.33 2.72
C GLY A 60 5.20 16.01 1.53
N TYR A 61 3.93 15.70 1.24
CA TYR A 61 3.18 16.36 0.18
C TYR A 61 2.97 17.85 0.45
N LYS A 62 2.76 18.26 1.72
CA LYS A 62 2.67 19.68 2.05
C LYS A 62 3.96 20.41 1.70
N VAL A 63 5.11 19.90 2.17
CA VAL A 63 6.42 20.52 1.92
C VAL A 63 6.74 20.53 0.42
N MET A 64 6.42 19.45 -0.29
CA MET A 64 6.59 19.34 -1.74
C MET A 64 5.84 20.42 -2.52
N LEU A 65 4.61 20.75 -2.10
CA LEU A 65 3.71 21.67 -2.81
C LEU A 65 3.79 23.11 -2.31
N ASP A 66 4.53 23.37 -1.24
CA ASP A 66 4.68 24.70 -0.64
C ASP A 66 5.52 25.65 -1.50
N HIS A 67 6.46 25.11 -2.29
CA HIS A 67 7.36 25.86 -3.17
C HIS A 67 8.15 27.01 -2.49
N GLY A 68 8.29 26.96 -1.16
CA GLY A 68 9.02 27.96 -0.38
C GLY A 68 8.19 29.17 0.04
N GLU A 69 6.86 29.10 -0.08
CA GLU A 69 5.95 30.17 0.33
C GLU A 69 5.80 30.27 1.86
N ASP A 70 5.79 29.13 2.58
CA ASP A 70 5.72 29.13 4.04
C ASP A 70 7.14 29.28 4.64
N PRO A 71 7.42 30.40 5.33
CA PRO A 71 8.75 30.67 5.88
C PRO A 71 9.14 29.67 6.97
N PHE A 72 8.17 29.06 7.66
CA PHE A 72 8.46 28.04 8.66
C PHE A 72 8.85 26.72 8.01
N LEU A 73 8.13 26.29 6.97
CA LEU A 73 8.48 25.06 6.26
C LEU A 73 9.85 25.17 5.59
N THR A 74 10.11 26.30 4.93
CA THR A 74 11.40 26.58 4.29
C THR A 74 12.56 26.60 5.30
N ARG A 75 12.30 27.02 6.54
CA ARG A 75 13.31 26.99 7.61
C ARG A 75 13.66 25.58 8.06
N TYR A 76 12.71 24.65 8.04
CA TYR A 76 12.88 23.32 8.63
C TYR A 76 13.17 22.21 7.62
N TYR A 77 12.64 22.33 6.41
CA TYR A 77 12.65 21.27 5.42
C TYR A 77 13.14 21.77 4.06
N THR A 78 13.81 20.88 3.33
CA THR A 78 14.05 21.00 1.90
C THR A 78 13.33 19.86 1.18
N PHE A 79 12.96 20.12 -0.07
CA PHE A 79 12.40 19.11 -0.96
C PHE A 79 13.10 19.20 -2.31
N GLU A 80 13.80 18.14 -2.69
CA GLU A 80 14.57 18.07 -3.92
C GLU A 80 13.93 17.05 -4.87
N TRP A 81 13.45 17.52 -6.01
CA TRP A 81 12.85 16.64 -7.01
C TRP A 81 13.91 15.78 -7.67
N GLU A 82 13.75 14.47 -7.58
CA GLU A 82 14.58 13.49 -8.28
C GLU A 82 13.70 12.52 -9.08
N TRP A 83 14.18 12.12 -10.26
CA TRP A 83 13.54 11.10 -11.07
C TRP A 83 13.76 9.71 -10.48
N THR A 84 12.85 9.28 -9.61
CA THR A 84 12.91 7.99 -8.93
C THR A 84 11.71 7.12 -9.27
N GLY A 85 11.87 5.81 -9.11
CA GLY A 85 10.77 4.86 -9.22
C GLY A 85 9.94 4.79 -7.94
N ASN A 86 9.56 5.94 -7.37
CA ASN A 86 8.76 6.09 -6.14
C ASN A 86 8.07 7.47 -6.08
N LEU A 87 7.41 7.88 -7.16
CA LEU A 87 6.81 9.21 -7.36
C LEU A 87 5.30 9.18 -7.66
N GLY A 88 4.66 8.01 -7.69
CA GLY A 88 3.29 7.87 -8.20
C GLY A 88 2.29 8.78 -7.48
N SER A 89 2.27 8.70 -6.15
CA SER A 89 1.40 9.49 -5.30
C SER A 89 1.78 10.96 -5.29
N GLU A 90 3.08 11.27 -5.28
CA GLU A 90 3.65 12.62 -5.32
C GLU A 90 3.18 13.36 -6.57
N LEU A 91 3.29 12.73 -7.74
CA LEU A 91 2.83 13.31 -9.00
C LEU A 91 1.31 13.45 -9.06
N LEU A 92 0.56 12.51 -8.48
CA LEU A 92 -0.91 12.60 -8.41
C LEU A 92 -1.36 13.72 -7.46
N MET A 93 -0.62 14.00 -6.41
CA MET A 93 -0.96 15.06 -5.45
C MET A 93 -0.94 16.46 -6.10
N VAL A 94 -0.05 16.72 -7.08
CA VAL A 94 0.05 18.02 -7.76
C VAL A 94 -1.30 18.50 -8.32
N PRO A 95 -2.01 17.76 -9.19
CA PRO A 95 -3.33 18.17 -9.66
C PRO A 95 -4.45 17.94 -8.64
N LEU A 96 -4.33 16.97 -7.73
CA LEU A 96 -5.43 16.66 -6.80
C LEU A 96 -5.57 17.71 -5.70
N VAL A 97 -4.47 18.26 -5.20
CA VAL A 97 -4.51 19.25 -4.11
C VAL A 97 -5.20 20.55 -4.54
N SER A 98 -5.02 20.98 -5.79
CA SER A 98 -5.72 22.17 -6.30
C SER A 98 -7.24 21.95 -6.44
N LEU A 99 -7.69 20.71 -6.60
CA LEU A 99 -9.11 20.37 -6.78
C LEU A 99 -9.87 20.18 -5.45
N MET A 100 -9.23 19.59 -4.44
CA MET A 100 -9.93 19.18 -3.20
C MET A 100 -9.18 19.51 -1.91
N GLY A 101 -7.99 20.10 -1.99
CA GLY A 101 -7.13 20.38 -0.84
C GLY A 101 -6.29 19.17 -0.41
N LEU A 102 -5.27 19.45 0.42
CA LEU A 102 -4.22 18.50 0.79
C LEU A 102 -4.75 17.21 1.46
N GLU A 103 -5.50 17.35 2.56
CA GLU A 103 -5.97 16.19 3.34
C GLU A 103 -6.95 15.32 2.53
N ALA A 104 -7.83 15.95 1.73
CA ALA A 104 -8.80 15.24 0.90
C ALA A 104 -8.13 14.53 -0.29
N ALA A 105 -7.14 15.15 -0.93
CA ALA A 105 -6.36 14.54 -2.01
C ALA A 105 -5.60 13.30 -1.52
N GLY A 106 -4.95 13.38 -0.36
CA GLY A 106 -4.30 12.21 0.27
C GLY A 106 -5.31 11.10 0.58
N LYS A 107 -6.49 11.46 1.12
CA LYS A 107 -7.57 10.50 1.40
C LYS A 107 -8.10 9.86 0.12
N PHE A 108 -8.18 10.60 -0.98
CA PHE A 108 -8.58 10.08 -2.29
C PHE A 108 -7.58 9.05 -2.83
N ILE A 109 -6.27 9.29 -2.68
CA ILE A 109 -5.23 8.30 -3.06
C ILE A 109 -5.39 7.02 -2.23
N ALA A 110 -5.58 7.13 -0.92
CA ALA A 110 -5.83 5.98 -0.06
C ALA A 110 -7.12 5.22 -0.44
N PHE A 111 -8.15 5.94 -0.91
CA PHE A 111 -9.42 5.37 -1.38
C PHE A 111 -9.28 4.62 -2.72
N ILE A 112 -8.57 5.19 -3.70
CA ILE A 112 -8.54 4.66 -5.06
C ILE A 112 -7.68 3.40 -5.18
N ILE A 113 -6.63 3.26 -4.36
CA ILE A 113 -5.71 2.11 -4.40
C ILE A 113 -6.44 0.76 -4.19
N PRO A 114 -7.17 0.50 -3.09
CA PRO A 114 -7.84 -0.79 -2.89
C PRO A 114 -8.89 -1.08 -3.96
N LEU A 115 -9.58 -0.04 -4.48
CA LEU A 115 -10.51 -0.18 -5.60
C LEU A 115 -9.79 -0.65 -6.87
N LEU A 116 -8.69 0.02 -7.25
CA LEU A 116 -7.88 -0.36 -8.40
C LEU A 116 -7.28 -1.76 -8.24
N THR A 117 -6.81 -2.13 -7.05
CA THR A 117 -6.32 -3.49 -6.78
C THR A 117 -7.42 -4.52 -7.04
N GLY A 118 -8.62 -4.34 -6.48
CA GLY A 118 -9.75 -5.24 -6.72
C GLY A 118 -10.13 -5.34 -8.20
N LEU A 119 -10.25 -4.20 -8.89
CA LEU A 119 -10.59 -4.18 -10.32
C LEU A 119 -9.51 -4.82 -11.21
N SER A 120 -8.22 -4.63 -10.87
CA SER A 120 -7.10 -5.23 -11.60
C SER A 120 -7.06 -6.76 -11.46
N VAL A 121 -7.39 -7.30 -10.28
CA VAL A 121 -7.56 -8.74 -10.04
C VAL A 121 -8.63 -9.32 -10.96
N LEU A 122 -9.77 -8.63 -11.10
CA LEU A 122 -10.85 -9.04 -12.02
C LEU A 122 -10.41 -8.94 -13.48
N ALA A 123 -9.68 -7.88 -13.85
CA ALA A 123 -9.17 -7.70 -15.20
C ALA A 123 -8.23 -8.83 -15.61
N VAL A 124 -7.31 -9.24 -14.74
CA VAL A 124 -6.41 -10.38 -14.97
C VAL A 124 -7.19 -11.68 -15.13
N ALA A 125 -8.14 -11.95 -14.22
CA ALA A 125 -8.96 -13.16 -14.29
C ALA A 125 -9.77 -13.25 -15.60
N ARG A 126 -10.38 -12.14 -16.04
CA ARG A 126 -11.11 -12.07 -17.32
C ARG A 126 -10.17 -12.15 -18.52
N ALA A 127 -9.00 -11.53 -18.49
CA ALA A 127 -8.03 -11.58 -19.59
C ALA A 127 -7.55 -13.02 -19.84
N LEU A 128 -7.28 -13.79 -18.78
CA LEU A 128 -6.76 -15.15 -18.91
C LEU A 128 -7.83 -16.21 -19.21
N ARG A 129 -9.05 -16.02 -18.67
CA ARG A 129 -10.06 -17.10 -18.60
C ARG A 129 -11.47 -16.68 -19.03
N GLY A 130 -11.71 -15.39 -19.31
CA GLY A 130 -13.03 -14.87 -19.69
C GLY A 130 -14.07 -14.86 -18.56
N ARG A 131 -13.71 -15.26 -17.34
CA ARG A 131 -14.63 -15.46 -16.21
C ARG A 131 -13.95 -15.20 -14.86
N ILE A 132 -14.74 -14.95 -13.84
CA ILE A 132 -14.28 -14.82 -12.45
C ILE A 132 -14.52 -16.15 -11.71
N GLY A 133 -13.44 -16.75 -11.20
CA GLY A 133 -13.48 -18.01 -10.44
C GLY A 133 -13.07 -17.82 -8.99
N LEU A 134 -13.00 -18.92 -8.24
CA LEU A 134 -12.70 -18.91 -6.80
C LEU A 134 -11.36 -18.24 -6.49
N GLY A 135 -10.32 -18.51 -7.29
CA GLY A 135 -8.99 -17.92 -7.09
C GLY A 135 -8.98 -16.40 -7.18
N ALA A 136 -9.81 -15.82 -8.05
CA ALA A 136 -9.90 -14.37 -8.20
C ALA A 136 -10.58 -13.71 -7.00
N ILE A 137 -11.67 -14.28 -6.48
CA ILE A 137 -12.32 -13.76 -5.26
C ILE A 137 -11.45 -14.00 -4.03
N LEU A 138 -10.78 -15.16 -3.94
CA LEU A 138 -9.83 -15.44 -2.86
C LEU A 138 -8.70 -14.40 -2.81
N ALA A 139 -8.19 -13.96 -3.97
CA ALA A 139 -7.16 -12.93 -4.05
C ALA A 139 -7.58 -11.58 -3.43
N PHE A 140 -8.88 -11.31 -3.24
CA PHE A 140 -9.32 -10.07 -2.57
C PHE A 140 -8.87 -10.00 -1.12
N THR A 141 -8.66 -11.15 -0.46
CA THR A 141 -8.15 -11.23 0.92
C THR A 141 -6.77 -10.56 1.08
N THR A 142 -6.04 -10.35 -0.02
CA THR A 142 -4.72 -9.72 -0.01
C THR A 142 -4.75 -8.20 -0.27
N ILE A 143 -5.92 -7.60 -0.56
CA ILE A 143 -6.04 -6.16 -0.88
C ILE A 143 -5.53 -5.30 0.28
N TRP A 144 -6.08 -5.50 1.48
CA TRP A 144 -5.57 -4.89 2.73
C TRP A 144 -4.36 -5.67 3.24
N SER A 145 -3.31 -5.63 2.42
CA SER A 145 -1.99 -6.22 2.69
C SER A 145 -1.26 -5.46 3.80
N PRO A 146 -0.26 -6.09 4.44
CA PRO A 146 0.70 -5.39 5.29
C PRO A 146 1.25 -4.10 4.69
N ALA A 147 1.60 -4.11 3.39
CA ALA A 147 2.14 -2.95 2.70
C ALA A 147 1.13 -1.79 2.63
N LEU A 148 -0.14 -2.09 2.32
CA LEU A 148 -1.18 -1.06 2.26
C LEU A 148 -1.55 -0.55 3.65
N LEU A 149 -1.62 -1.43 4.66
CA LEU A 149 -1.90 -1.04 6.05
C LEU A 149 -0.78 -0.19 6.66
N MET A 150 0.48 -0.46 6.32
CA MET A 150 1.58 0.42 6.71
C MET A 150 1.54 1.76 5.98
N GLY A 151 1.00 1.83 4.77
CA GLY A 151 0.91 3.08 4.00
C GLY A 151 1.90 3.16 2.84
N PHE A 152 2.35 2.03 2.30
CA PHE A 152 3.19 1.98 1.09
C PHE A 152 2.35 2.28 -0.15
N LEU A 153 1.85 3.52 -0.27
CA LEU A 153 0.90 3.97 -1.28
C LEU A 153 1.44 3.76 -2.70
N ASN A 154 2.67 4.21 -2.95
CA ASN A 154 3.36 4.08 -4.23
C ASN A 154 3.51 2.62 -4.67
N TYR A 155 3.98 1.75 -3.78
CA TYR A 155 4.07 0.32 -4.04
C TYR A 155 2.70 -0.29 -4.35
N SER A 156 1.69 0.01 -3.53
CA SER A 156 0.35 -0.60 -3.66
C SER A 156 -0.35 -0.15 -4.95
N LEU A 157 -0.21 1.14 -5.31
CA LEU A 157 -0.64 1.69 -6.59
C LEU A 157 0.07 1.00 -7.76
N SER A 158 1.40 0.88 -7.70
CA SER A 158 2.19 0.23 -8.75
C SER A 158 1.78 -1.23 -8.97
N LEU A 159 1.41 -1.96 -7.90
CA LEU A 159 0.99 -3.36 -8.00
C LEU A 159 -0.37 -3.48 -8.71
N ALA A 160 -1.33 -2.60 -8.40
CA ALA A 160 -2.60 -2.55 -9.11
C ALA A 160 -2.41 -2.22 -10.60
N LEU A 161 -1.57 -1.23 -10.91
CA LEU A 161 -1.23 -0.87 -12.29
C LEU A 161 -0.48 -1.99 -13.02
N ALA A 162 0.42 -2.70 -12.35
CA ALA A 162 1.12 -3.87 -12.89
C ALA A 162 0.13 -4.99 -13.27
N LEU A 163 -0.88 -5.26 -12.45
CA LEU A 163 -1.92 -6.24 -12.76
C LEU A 163 -2.78 -5.81 -13.95
N PHE A 164 -3.15 -4.52 -14.05
CA PHE A 164 -3.83 -3.99 -15.24
C PHE A 164 -2.96 -4.08 -16.50
N ALA A 165 -1.69 -3.69 -16.41
CA ALA A 165 -0.73 -3.77 -17.50
C ALA A 165 -0.54 -5.22 -17.97
N PHE A 166 -0.48 -6.17 -17.04
CA PHE A 166 -0.44 -7.59 -17.35
C PHE A 166 -1.74 -8.06 -18.04
N ALA A 167 -2.91 -7.65 -17.55
CA ALA A 167 -4.18 -7.96 -18.20
C ALA A 167 -4.23 -7.40 -19.65
N ALA A 168 -3.72 -6.18 -19.85
CA ALA A 168 -3.60 -5.56 -21.18
C ALA A 168 -2.60 -6.34 -22.07
N TRP A 169 -1.45 -6.75 -21.53
CA TRP A 169 -0.46 -7.58 -22.23
C TRP A 169 -1.08 -8.86 -22.82
N VAL A 170 -1.91 -9.53 -22.02
CA VAL A 170 -2.64 -10.74 -22.41
C VAL A 170 -3.72 -10.42 -23.45
N ARG A 171 -4.52 -9.36 -23.25
CA ARG A 171 -5.61 -9.00 -24.18
C ARG A 171 -5.12 -8.50 -25.53
N TRP A 172 -3.97 -7.85 -25.57
CA TRP A 172 -3.39 -7.25 -26.78
C TRP A 172 -2.43 -8.16 -27.53
N GLU A 173 -2.48 -9.47 -27.28
CA GLU A 173 -1.51 -10.43 -27.83
C GLU A 173 -1.38 -10.35 -29.36
N ASN A 174 -2.49 -10.16 -30.07
CA ASN A 174 -2.52 -10.07 -31.54
C ASN A 174 -2.36 -8.64 -32.06
N TRP A 175 -2.20 -7.64 -31.17
CA TRP A 175 -2.07 -6.25 -31.58
C TRP A 175 -0.61 -5.90 -31.83
N ARG A 176 -0.26 -5.62 -33.09
CA ARG A 176 1.12 -5.30 -33.52
C ARG A 176 1.79 -4.14 -32.76
N TRP A 177 0.98 -3.20 -32.25
CA TRP A 177 1.47 -2.04 -31.49
C TRP A 177 1.55 -2.28 -29.98
N ARG A 178 1.25 -3.50 -29.50
CA ARG A 178 1.37 -3.87 -28.07
C ARG A 178 2.73 -3.46 -27.49
N PRO A 179 3.89 -3.73 -28.12
CA PRO A 179 5.18 -3.29 -27.59
C PRO A 179 5.28 -1.78 -27.41
N ALA A 180 4.87 -0.99 -28.42
CA ALA A 180 4.90 0.46 -28.37
C ALA A 180 4.02 1.03 -27.25
N ALA A 181 2.86 0.44 -27.00
CA ALA A 181 1.99 0.82 -25.88
C ALA A 181 2.55 0.40 -24.51
N MET A 182 3.29 -0.71 -24.44
CA MET A 182 3.85 -1.23 -23.18
C MET A 182 5.01 -0.41 -22.65
N VAL A 183 5.74 0.31 -23.49
CA VAL A 183 6.83 1.21 -23.07
C VAL A 183 6.32 2.31 -22.12
N PRO A 184 5.38 3.19 -22.49
CA PRO A 184 4.87 4.22 -21.58
C PRO A 184 4.13 3.63 -20.37
N ILE A 185 3.46 2.48 -20.53
CA ILE A 185 2.83 1.78 -19.40
C ILE A 185 3.89 1.31 -18.39
N ALA A 186 5.01 0.76 -18.85
CA ALA A 186 6.10 0.34 -17.99
C ALA A 186 6.70 1.52 -17.21
N PHE A 187 6.86 2.67 -17.87
CA PHE A 187 7.26 3.91 -17.19
C PHE A 187 6.25 4.35 -16.14
N ALA A 188 4.95 4.33 -16.43
CA ALA A 188 3.92 4.70 -15.46
C ALA A 188 3.94 3.79 -14.21
N VAL A 189 4.09 2.47 -14.40
CA VAL A 189 4.21 1.51 -13.30
C VAL A 189 5.50 1.73 -12.51
N TRP A 190 6.62 1.95 -13.19
CA TRP A 190 7.92 2.20 -12.56
C TRP A 190 7.94 3.52 -11.78
N LEU A 191 7.42 4.61 -12.36
CA LEU A 191 7.27 5.90 -11.70
C LEU A 191 6.44 5.76 -10.42
N CYS A 192 5.42 4.91 -10.41
CA CYS A 192 4.71 4.59 -9.17
C CYS A 192 5.63 3.86 -8.19
N HIS A 193 6.17 2.69 -8.55
CA HIS A 193 7.16 2.01 -7.73
C HIS A 193 7.98 0.98 -8.52
N MET A 194 9.30 0.92 -8.30
CA MET A 194 10.19 -0.04 -8.96
C MET A 194 9.78 -1.51 -8.74
N SER A 195 9.36 -1.87 -7.53
CA SER A 195 8.94 -3.24 -7.22
C SER A 195 7.69 -3.68 -7.99
N GLY A 196 6.70 -2.80 -8.21
CA GLY A 196 5.53 -3.15 -9.02
C GLY A 196 5.90 -3.36 -10.48
N TRP A 197 6.84 -2.56 -11.01
CA TRP A 197 7.42 -2.76 -12.33
C TRP A 197 8.16 -4.11 -12.44
N GLY A 198 8.94 -4.49 -11.41
CA GLY A 198 9.57 -5.80 -11.35
C GLY A 198 8.55 -6.95 -11.33
N VAL A 199 7.46 -6.80 -10.57
CA VAL A 199 6.35 -7.78 -10.55
C VAL A 199 5.71 -7.89 -11.94
N LEU A 200 5.46 -6.79 -12.65
CA LEU A 200 4.97 -6.82 -14.03
C LEU A 200 5.88 -7.64 -14.95
N GLY A 201 7.20 -7.44 -14.87
CA GLY A 201 8.18 -8.22 -15.63
C GLY A 201 8.08 -9.72 -15.34
N VAL A 202 7.96 -10.10 -14.07
CA VAL A 202 7.78 -11.52 -13.66
C VAL A 202 6.46 -12.10 -14.17
N LEU A 203 5.37 -11.34 -14.13
CA LEU A 203 4.07 -11.77 -14.64
C LEU A 203 4.11 -12.01 -16.15
N VAL A 204 4.66 -11.06 -16.91
CA VAL A 204 4.82 -11.20 -18.37
C VAL A 204 5.74 -12.39 -18.69
N PHE A 205 6.88 -12.50 -18.02
CA PHE A 205 7.79 -13.63 -18.19
C PHE A 205 7.08 -14.97 -17.90
N GLY A 206 6.39 -15.10 -16.77
CA GLY A 206 5.68 -16.34 -16.40
C GLY A 206 4.60 -16.74 -17.41
N TYR A 207 3.85 -15.76 -17.92
CA TYR A 207 2.86 -15.97 -18.98
C TYR A 207 3.51 -16.47 -20.27
N GLU A 208 4.53 -15.76 -20.75
CA GLU A 208 5.21 -16.06 -22.01
C GLU A 208 5.99 -17.39 -21.93
N TRP A 209 6.56 -17.71 -20.76
CA TRP A 209 7.23 -18.98 -20.47
C TRP A 209 6.26 -20.15 -20.55
N SER A 210 5.14 -20.07 -19.84
CA SER A 210 4.15 -21.16 -19.76
C SER A 210 3.51 -21.54 -21.10
N ARG A 211 3.51 -20.62 -22.06
CA ARG A 211 2.87 -20.80 -23.38
C ARG A 211 3.79 -21.37 -24.44
N ARG A 212 5.10 -21.43 -24.17
CA ARG A 212 6.10 -21.87 -25.15
C ARG A 212 6.61 -23.26 -24.84
N SER A 213 7.03 -23.95 -25.90
CA SER A 213 7.82 -25.17 -25.79
C SER A 213 9.16 -24.86 -25.12
N TRP A 214 9.75 -25.87 -24.47
CA TRP A 214 11.11 -25.82 -23.94
C TRP A 214 12.12 -25.30 -24.97
N ARG A 215 11.96 -25.67 -26.25
CA ARG A 215 12.86 -25.26 -27.35
C ARG A 215 12.79 -23.75 -27.67
N ASP A 216 11.67 -23.09 -27.36
CA ASP A 216 11.43 -21.66 -27.62
C ASP A 216 11.52 -20.80 -26.35
N SER A 217 11.96 -21.38 -25.24
CA SER A 217 11.95 -20.74 -23.92
C SER A 217 12.81 -19.47 -23.84
N TRP A 218 13.86 -19.35 -24.66
CA TRP A 218 14.65 -18.11 -24.76
C TRP A 218 13.81 -16.91 -25.26
N LYS A 219 12.79 -17.14 -26.11
CA LYS A 219 11.89 -16.07 -26.57
C LYS A 219 11.04 -15.52 -25.42
N ALA A 220 10.76 -16.32 -24.39
CA ALA A 220 10.07 -15.84 -23.19
C ALA A 220 10.94 -14.88 -22.36
N VAL A 221 12.27 -15.06 -22.37
CA VAL A 221 13.22 -14.13 -21.73
C VAL A 221 13.24 -12.79 -22.44
N LEU A 222 13.11 -12.77 -23.77
CA LEU A 222 13.09 -11.54 -24.57
C LEU A 222 11.71 -10.90 -24.69
N ALA A 223 10.63 -11.64 -24.45
CA ALA A 223 9.27 -11.12 -24.60
C ALA A 223 8.99 -9.83 -23.78
N PRO A 224 9.49 -9.68 -22.53
CA PRO A 224 9.35 -8.46 -21.75
C PRO A 224 10.21 -7.27 -22.22
N TRP A 225 10.89 -7.32 -23.37
CA TRP A 225 11.77 -6.24 -23.83
C TRP A 225 11.14 -4.82 -23.79
N PRO A 226 9.83 -4.59 -24.04
CA PRO A 226 9.28 -3.23 -23.96
C PRO A 226 9.29 -2.68 -22.53
N LEU A 227 9.43 -3.55 -21.53
CA LEU A 227 9.46 -3.17 -20.12
C LEU A 227 10.86 -2.79 -19.65
N ILE A 228 11.91 -2.92 -20.48
CA ILE A 228 13.30 -2.64 -20.05
C ILE A 228 13.61 -1.15 -20.01
N PHE A 229 12.84 -0.30 -20.71
CA PHE A 229 13.18 1.11 -20.87
C PHE A 229 13.28 1.90 -19.56
N PRO A 230 12.47 1.64 -18.51
CA PRO A 230 12.69 2.24 -17.20
C PRO A 230 14.04 1.91 -16.54
N LEU A 231 14.80 0.93 -17.03
CA LEU A 231 16.18 0.69 -16.58
C LEU A 231 17.13 1.80 -17.00
N PHE A 232 16.92 2.47 -18.14
CA PHE A 232 17.81 3.54 -18.60
C PHE A 232 17.94 4.69 -17.60
N PRO A 233 16.85 5.33 -17.12
CA PRO A 233 16.99 6.36 -16.10
C PRO A 233 17.55 5.82 -14.78
N MET A 234 17.31 4.55 -14.42
CA MET A 234 17.93 3.95 -13.22
C MET A 234 19.45 3.78 -13.35
N LEU A 235 19.93 3.42 -14.54
CA LEU A 235 21.36 3.26 -14.82
C LEU A 235 22.07 4.61 -14.97
N LEU A 236 21.39 5.61 -15.54
CA LEU A 236 21.91 6.97 -15.72
C LEU A 236 21.85 7.80 -14.43
N GLY A 237 20.83 7.56 -13.60
CA GLY A 237 20.53 8.32 -12.38
C GLY A 237 21.45 8.07 -11.19
N GLY A 238 22.59 7.37 -11.37
CA GLY A 238 23.68 7.36 -10.39
C GLY A 238 23.26 6.95 -8.97
N GLY A 239 22.78 5.73 -8.80
CA GLY A 239 22.64 4.97 -7.54
C GLY A 239 22.76 5.74 -6.21
N GLY A 240 21.66 6.33 -5.76
CA GLY A 240 21.47 6.66 -4.34
C GLY A 240 21.62 5.40 -3.48
N ASN A 241 22.63 5.39 -2.60
CA ASN A 241 22.97 4.33 -1.64
C ASN A 241 22.87 2.87 -2.15
N SER A 242 23.99 2.34 -2.66
CA SER A 242 24.17 0.92 -3.05
C SER A 242 24.13 -0.10 -1.89
N ARG A 243 23.71 0.29 -0.69
CA ARG A 243 23.73 -0.59 0.49
C ARG A 243 22.52 -1.52 0.47
N MET A 244 22.75 -2.78 0.14
CA MET A 244 21.81 -3.86 0.32
C MET A 244 22.10 -4.59 1.64
N SER A 245 21.06 -4.96 2.39
CA SER A 245 21.23 -5.73 3.64
C SER A 245 20.04 -6.63 3.92
N TYR A 246 20.31 -7.85 4.38
CA TYR A 246 19.29 -8.80 4.83
C TYR A 246 18.87 -8.58 6.29
N GLY A 247 19.55 -7.69 7.03
CA GLY A 247 19.32 -7.49 8.45
C GLY A 247 19.93 -8.59 9.33
N ARG A 248 19.50 -8.67 10.59
CA ARG A 248 19.95 -9.68 11.57
C ARG A 248 18.98 -10.86 11.58
N GLN A 249 19.48 -12.05 11.96
CA GLN A 249 18.67 -13.28 12.09
C GLN A 249 17.85 -13.58 10.82
N VAL A 250 18.54 -13.62 9.67
CA VAL A 250 17.91 -13.67 8.34
C VAL A 250 16.86 -14.78 8.22
N LEU A 251 17.16 -16.00 8.67
CA LEU A 251 16.21 -17.13 8.57
C LEU A 251 14.93 -16.89 9.40
N GLU A 252 15.07 -16.41 10.63
CA GLU A 252 13.92 -16.10 11.51
C GLU A 252 13.08 -14.97 10.92
N TYR A 253 13.71 -13.92 10.39
CA TYR A 253 13.03 -12.83 9.72
C TYR A 253 12.32 -13.29 8.44
N LYS A 254 12.98 -14.11 7.61
CA LYS A 254 12.40 -14.66 6.37
C LYS A 254 11.22 -15.57 6.66
N TRP A 255 11.29 -16.40 7.70
CA TRP A 255 10.14 -17.15 8.18
C TRP A 255 9.03 -16.20 8.68
N GLY A 256 9.43 -15.17 9.43
CA GLY A 256 8.62 -14.04 9.90
C GLY A 256 7.72 -13.44 8.83
N ILE A 257 8.29 -13.03 7.71
CA ILE A 257 7.55 -12.35 6.64
C ILE A 257 6.55 -13.27 5.93
N LEU A 258 6.77 -14.59 5.93
CA LEU A 258 5.86 -15.54 5.28
C LEU A 258 4.56 -15.71 6.08
N TYR A 259 4.64 -15.97 7.39
CA TYR A 259 3.42 -16.11 8.21
C TYR A 259 2.77 -14.75 8.52
N ARG A 260 3.48 -13.63 8.31
CA ARG A 260 2.93 -12.27 8.40
C ARG A 260 2.47 -11.71 7.05
N SER A 261 2.51 -12.49 5.98
CA SER A 261 2.15 -12.03 4.62
C SER A 261 0.73 -11.45 4.51
N LEU A 262 -0.17 -11.79 5.42
CA LEU A 262 -1.50 -11.19 5.60
C LEU A 262 -1.70 -10.61 7.01
N ARG A 263 -0.63 -10.16 7.66
CA ARG A 263 -0.72 -9.46 8.95
C ARG A 263 -1.63 -8.23 8.83
N SER A 264 -2.58 -8.12 9.75
CA SER A 264 -3.48 -6.99 9.93
C SER A 264 -3.64 -6.67 11.41
N HIS A 265 -4.84 -6.82 11.98
CA HIS A 265 -5.19 -6.45 13.36
C HIS A 265 -5.32 -7.67 14.27
N VAL A 266 -5.77 -8.82 13.75
CA VAL A 266 -6.13 -10.00 14.56
C VAL A 266 -5.31 -11.21 14.16
N GLU A 267 -4.32 -11.55 14.98
CA GLU A 267 -3.30 -12.58 14.69
C GLU A 267 -3.88 -13.93 14.28
N TRP A 268 -4.76 -14.50 15.11
CA TRP A 268 -5.29 -15.83 14.86
C TRP A 268 -6.11 -15.89 13.55
N PHE A 269 -6.81 -14.81 13.21
CA PHE A 269 -7.63 -14.74 12.01
C PHE A 269 -6.78 -14.55 10.75
N ASP A 270 -5.72 -13.76 10.84
CA ASP A 270 -4.73 -13.61 9.77
C ASP A 270 -4.04 -14.94 9.46
N LEU A 271 -3.59 -15.65 10.50
CA LEU A 271 -2.99 -16.97 10.37
C LEU A 271 -3.98 -17.99 9.77
N ALA A 272 -5.23 -18.01 10.26
CA ALA A 272 -6.27 -18.87 9.70
C ALA A 272 -6.53 -18.58 8.22
N THR A 273 -6.54 -17.31 7.81
CA THR A 273 -6.70 -16.89 6.41
C THR A 273 -5.56 -17.42 5.54
N ILE A 274 -4.31 -17.29 6.02
CA ILE A 274 -3.13 -17.84 5.33
C ILE A 274 -3.25 -19.36 5.21
N THR A 275 -3.64 -20.06 6.28
CA THR A 275 -3.83 -21.51 6.27
C THR A 275 -4.89 -21.92 5.23
N VAL A 276 -6.02 -21.21 5.15
CA VAL A 276 -7.05 -21.48 4.14
C VAL A 276 -6.52 -21.27 2.72
N ILE A 277 -5.77 -20.19 2.46
CA ILE A 277 -5.16 -19.94 1.15
C ILE A 277 -4.18 -21.06 0.78
N VAL A 278 -3.28 -21.43 1.68
CA VAL A 278 -2.29 -22.49 1.45
C VAL A 278 -2.99 -23.84 1.22
N ALA A 279 -4.02 -24.17 2.00
CA ALA A 279 -4.81 -25.39 1.80
C ALA A 279 -5.49 -25.41 0.42
N LEU A 280 -6.12 -24.30 0.01
CA LEU A 280 -6.74 -24.19 -1.31
C LEU A 280 -5.72 -24.27 -2.45
N LEU A 281 -4.53 -23.70 -2.28
CA LEU A 281 -3.42 -23.84 -3.23
C LEU A 281 -2.94 -25.29 -3.33
N ALA A 282 -2.77 -25.98 -2.20
CA ALA A 282 -2.37 -27.39 -2.16
C ALA A 282 -3.42 -28.29 -2.84
N ILE A 283 -4.71 -28.08 -2.54
CA ILE A 283 -5.81 -28.79 -3.20
C ILE A 283 -5.83 -28.49 -4.71
N ALA A 284 -5.67 -27.23 -5.10
CA ALA A 284 -5.63 -26.85 -6.50
C ALA A 284 -4.43 -27.48 -7.23
N ALA A 285 -3.26 -27.58 -6.59
CA ALA A 285 -2.09 -28.26 -7.14
C ALA A 285 -2.33 -29.77 -7.28
N ALA A 286 -2.83 -30.43 -6.23
CA ALA A 286 -3.13 -31.87 -6.23
C ALA A 286 -4.19 -32.24 -7.27
N THR A 287 -5.16 -31.35 -7.51
CA THR A 287 -6.23 -31.53 -8.51
C THR A 287 -5.87 -30.97 -9.90
N ARG A 288 -4.62 -30.54 -10.12
CA ARG A 288 -4.13 -29.95 -11.38
C ARG A 288 -4.95 -28.75 -11.88
N ARG A 289 -5.43 -27.92 -10.96
CA ARG A 289 -6.20 -26.69 -11.19
C ARG A 289 -5.36 -25.42 -11.09
N ILE A 290 -4.04 -25.52 -11.14
CA ILE A 290 -3.15 -24.35 -11.22
C ILE A 290 -2.93 -23.98 -12.68
N ASP A 291 -3.24 -22.74 -13.02
CA ASP A 291 -2.97 -22.14 -14.34
C ASP A 291 -1.50 -21.77 -14.42
N GLY A 292 -0.72 -22.54 -15.20
CA GLY A 292 0.73 -22.36 -15.33
C GLY A 292 1.16 -20.95 -15.76
N ARG A 293 0.27 -20.20 -16.45
CA ARG A 293 0.51 -18.81 -16.86
C ARG A 293 0.78 -17.87 -15.69
N LEU A 294 0.15 -18.11 -14.54
CA LEU A 294 0.40 -17.38 -13.30
C LEU A 294 1.09 -18.23 -12.24
N GLY A 295 0.97 -19.55 -12.29
CA GLY A 295 1.62 -20.47 -11.36
C GLY A 295 3.14 -20.30 -11.34
N TRP A 296 3.78 -20.21 -12.53
CA TRP A 296 5.21 -19.95 -12.61
C TRP A 296 5.58 -18.56 -12.08
N ALA A 297 4.80 -17.53 -12.38
CA ALA A 297 5.02 -16.20 -11.84
C ALA A 297 4.90 -16.18 -10.31
N ALA A 298 3.93 -16.88 -9.72
CA ALA A 298 3.77 -17.02 -8.28
C ALA A 298 4.98 -17.70 -7.64
N VAL A 299 5.49 -18.78 -8.23
CA VAL A 299 6.69 -19.49 -7.76
C VAL A 299 7.91 -18.57 -7.81
N ILE A 300 8.11 -17.84 -8.92
CA ILE A 300 9.22 -16.90 -9.06
C ILE A 300 9.13 -15.80 -8.02
N LEU A 301 7.95 -15.20 -7.81
CA LEU A 301 7.75 -14.17 -6.78
C LEU A 301 7.99 -14.71 -5.36
N PHE A 302 7.62 -15.96 -5.09
CA PHE A 302 7.91 -16.60 -3.81
C PHE A 302 9.43 -16.81 -3.62
N VAL A 303 10.14 -17.29 -4.64
CA VAL A 303 11.60 -17.42 -4.61
C VAL A 303 12.27 -16.05 -4.43
N LEU A 304 11.79 -15.02 -5.11
CA LEU A 304 12.27 -13.65 -4.96
C LEU A 304 12.00 -13.10 -3.54
N THR A 305 10.87 -13.44 -2.91
CA THR A 305 10.61 -13.08 -1.51
C THR A 305 11.70 -13.62 -0.58
N LEU A 306 12.23 -14.81 -0.86
CA LEU A 306 13.33 -15.40 -0.09
C LEU A 306 14.70 -14.83 -0.46
N ALA A 307 14.94 -14.60 -1.75
CA ALA A 307 16.24 -14.19 -2.28
C ALA A 307 16.52 -12.68 -2.18
N VAL A 308 15.51 -11.82 -2.32
CA VAL A 308 15.68 -10.36 -2.29
C VAL A 308 16.06 -9.91 -0.86
N PRO A 309 17.01 -8.98 -0.68
CA PRO A 309 17.35 -8.47 0.64
C PRO A 309 16.22 -7.61 1.24
N ARG A 310 16.19 -7.53 2.57
CA ARG A 310 15.23 -6.71 3.31
C ARG A 310 15.34 -5.22 2.95
N HIS A 311 16.57 -4.71 2.93
CA HIS A 311 16.89 -3.32 2.65
C HIS A 311 17.51 -3.16 1.27
N ILE A 312 16.94 -2.26 0.47
CA ILE A 312 17.39 -1.93 -0.90
C ILE A 312 17.27 -0.42 -1.09
N TYR A 313 18.32 0.24 -1.60
CA TYR A 313 18.35 1.68 -1.90
C TYR A 313 17.81 2.54 -0.75
N GLY A 314 18.17 2.20 0.49
CA GLY A 314 17.74 2.90 1.70
C GLY A 314 16.32 2.60 2.18
N GLY A 315 15.48 1.93 1.39
CA GLY A 315 14.16 1.44 1.80
C GLY A 315 14.22 0.18 2.67
N ASP A 316 13.13 -0.10 3.41
CA ASP A 316 12.93 -1.32 4.20
C ASP A 316 11.81 -2.20 3.61
N TYR A 317 11.74 -3.46 4.02
CA TYR A 317 10.66 -4.40 3.65
C TYR A 317 10.52 -4.65 2.14
N ALA A 318 11.62 -4.60 1.38
CA ALA A 318 11.62 -4.87 -0.05
C ALA A 318 11.19 -6.31 -0.36
N ASP A 319 11.55 -7.26 0.50
CA ASP A 319 11.14 -8.66 0.43
C ASP A 319 9.73 -8.92 1.00
N TYR A 320 9.42 -8.32 2.16
CA TYR A 320 8.14 -8.56 2.83
C TYR A 320 6.95 -8.18 1.96
N ARG A 321 7.02 -7.07 1.22
CA ARG A 321 5.97 -6.68 0.28
C ARG A 321 5.76 -7.69 -0.86
N LEU A 322 6.83 -8.37 -1.31
CA LEU A 322 6.73 -9.42 -2.33
C LEU A 322 6.00 -10.66 -1.82
N SER A 323 6.04 -10.95 -0.51
CA SER A 323 5.34 -12.11 0.06
C SER A 323 3.83 -12.06 -0.21
N THR A 324 3.20 -10.89 -0.01
CA THR A 324 1.77 -10.70 -0.28
C THR A 324 1.47 -10.67 -1.77
N ALA A 325 2.36 -10.09 -2.60
CA ALA A 325 2.22 -10.13 -4.05
C ALA A 325 2.30 -11.58 -4.59
N ALA A 326 3.21 -12.40 -4.06
CA ALA A 326 3.31 -13.82 -4.40
C ALA A 326 2.02 -14.56 -4.04
N LEU A 327 1.43 -14.32 -2.86
CA LEU A 327 0.14 -14.89 -2.47
C LEU A 327 -1.01 -14.42 -3.36
N LEU A 328 -1.07 -13.14 -3.71
CA LEU A 328 -2.07 -12.59 -4.62
C LEU A 328 -2.03 -13.33 -5.97
N VAL A 329 -0.84 -13.45 -6.56
CA VAL A 329 -0.62 -14.10 -7.85
C VAL A 329 -0.88 -15.61 -7.76
N ALA A 330 -0.50 -16.25 -6.64
CA ALA A 330 -0.81 -17.65 -6.38
C ALA A 330 -2.33 -17.90 -6.33
N CYS A 331 -3.08 -17.04 -5.63
CA CYS A 331 -4.55 -17.10 -5.61
C CYS A 331 -5.12 -16.96 -7.03
N LEU A 332 -4.64 -15.98 -7.81
CA LEU A 332 -5.05 -15.79 -9.20
C LEU A 332 -4.71 -16.97 -10.12
N ALA A 333 -3.69 -17.76 -9.78
CA ALA A 333 -3.32 -18.97 -10.52
C ALA A 333 -4.30 -20.13 -10.29
N ILE A 334 -5.13 -20.11 -9.23
CA ILE A 334 -6.17 -21.12 -9.01
C ILE A 334 -7.26 -21.00 -10.09
N ASN A 335 -7.25 -21.91 -11.05
CA ASN A 335 -8.28 -22.07 -12.07
C ASN A 335 -9.35 -23.08 -11.61
N TRP A 336 -10.13 -22.66 -10.63
CA TRP A 336 -11.25 -23.45 -10.14
C TRP A 336 -12.57 -22.71 -10.41
N PRO A 337 -13.42 -23.24 -11.33
CA PRO A 337 -14.82 -22.83 -11.38
C PRO A 337 -15.53 -23.41 -10.17
N ALA A 338 -15.58 -22.67 -9.08
CA ALA A 338 -16.28 -23.13 -7.90
C ALA A 338 -17.80 -22.93 -8.06
N PRO A 339 -18.61 -23.80 -7.45
CA PRO A 339 -20.03 -23.56 -7.28
C PRO A 339 -20.28 -22.25 -6.50
N ARG A 340 -21.49 -21.71 -6.59
CA ARG A 340 -21.87 -20.45 -5.95
C ARG A 340 -21.53 -20.41 -4.46
N TRP A 341 -21.73 -21.52 -3.73
CA TRP A 341 -21.37 -21.60 -2.31
C TRP A 341 -19.87 -21.39 -2.06
N GLY A 342 -19.00 -21.91 -2.94
CA GLY A 342 -17.55 -21.74 -2.81
C GLY A 342 -17.15 -20.28 -3.00
N LEU A 343 -17.77 -19.58 -3.96
CA LEU A 343 -17.60 -18.13 -4.13
C LEU A 343 -18.08 -17.34 -2.92
N VAL A 344 -19.22 -17.72 -2.34
CA VAL A 344 -19.77 -17.09 -1.13
C VAL A 344 -18.82 -17.29 0.06
N LEU A 345 -18.22 -18.46 0.24
CA LEU A 345 -17.28 -18.70 1.35
C LEU A 345 -16.01 -17.85 1.25
N VAL A 346 -15.39 -17.78 0.07
CA VAL A 346 -14.19 -16.93 -0.09
C VAL A 346 -14.53 -15.44 -0.06
N ALA A 347 -15.71 -15.04 -0.53
CA ALA A 347 -16.22 -13.69 -0.37
C ALA A 347 -16.45 -13.36 1.11
N ALA A 348 -17.05 -14.26 1.88
CA ALA A 348 -17.27 -14.10 3.31
C ALA A 348 -15.94 -13.96 4.07
N LEU A 349 -14.92 -14.75 3.74
CA LEU A 349 -13.58 -14.63 4.31
C LEU A 349 -13.01 -13.22 4.09
N PHE A 350 -13.10 -12.69 2.87
CA PHE A 350 -12.71 -11.31 2.58
C PHE A 350 -13.59 -10.29 3.31
N SER A 351 -14.91 -10.46 3.33
CA SER A 351 -15.84 -9.53 3.98
C SER A 351 -15.63 -9.45 5.49
N VAL A 352 -15.35 -10.56 6.18
CA VAL A 352 -15.02 -10.55 7.61
C VAL A 352 -13.71 -9.80 7.85
N ARG A 353 -12.67 -10.09 7.06
CA ARG A 353 -11.38 -9.39 7.14
C ARG A 353 -11.55 -7.88 6.92
N LEU A 354 -12.29 -7.50 5.90
CA LEU A 354 -12.62 -6.12 5.57
C LEU A 354 -13.38 -5.46 6.73
N GLY A 355 -14.39 -6.13 7.29
CA GLY A 355 -15.14 -5.64 8.44
C GLY A 355 -14.26 -5.36 9.65
N ILE A 356 -13.32 -6.25 9.98
CA ILE A 356 -12.32 -6.02 11.04
C ILE A 356 -11.50 -4.77 10.75
N THR A 357 -10.90 -4.64 9.56
CA THR A 357 -10.13 -3.45 9.17
C THR A 357 -10.99 -2.18 9.23
N THR A 358 -12.23 -2.21 8.74
CA THR A 358 -13.15 -1.07 8.73
C THR A 358 -13.48 -0.60 10.15
N LEU A 359 -13.76 -1.52 11.08
CA LEU A 359 -14.06 -1.17 12.47
C LEU A 359 -12.84 -0.57 13.17
N HIS A 360 -11.67 -1.17 13.02
CA HIS A 360 -10.43 -0.62 13.58
C HIS A 360 -10.13 0.78 13.04
N TRP A 361 -10.27 0.99 11.72
CA TRP A 361 -10.05 2.30 11.10
C TRP A 361 -11.06 3.36 11.56
N TYR A 362 -12.30 2.97 11.82
CA TYR A 362 -13.31 3.86 12.39
C TYR A 362 -12.92 4.33 13.80
N ASP A 363 -12.55 3.39 14.68
CA ASP A 363 -12.17 3.69 16.06
C ASP A 363 -10.85 4.47 16.17
N ASP A 364 -9.85 4.07 15.40
CA ASP A 364 -8.56 4.77 15.32
C ASP A 364 -8.74 6.17 14.71
N GLY A 365 -9.61 6.32 13.70
CA GLY A 365 -9.94 7.62 13.11
C GLY A 365 -10.51 8.60 14.14
N ARG A 366 -11.44 8.15 15.00
CA ARG A 366 -11.99 8.99 16.09
C ARG A 366 -10.94 9.30 17.14
N THR A 367 -10.07 8.35 17.44
CA THR A 367 -8.98 8.51 18.40
C THR A 367 -7.96 9.54 17.90
N SER A 368 -7.51 9.42 16.65
CA SER A 368 -6.66 10.37 15.95
C SER A 368 -7.26 11.78 15.96
N GLN A 369 -8.55 11.91 15.63
CA GLN A 369 -9.25 13.20 15.63
C GLN A 369 -9.21 13.89 17.00
N ARG A 370 -9.41 13.14 18.10
CA ARG A 370 -9.32 13.68 19.47
C ARG A 370 -7.90 14.09 19.83
N MET A 371 -6.91 13.25 19.51
CA MET A 371 -5.50 13.58 19.78
C MET A 371 -5.07 14.85 19.04
N LEU A 372 -5.56 15.06 17.82
CA LEU A 372 -5.22 16.22 17.00
C LEU A 372 -5.76 17.55 17.49
N GLN A 373 -6.71 17.57 18.43
CA GLN A 373 -7.10 18.80 19.14
C GLN A 373 -5.92 19.39 19.92
N ALA A 374 -4.87 18.61 20.21
CA ALA A 374 -3.60 19.12 20.73
C ALA A 374 -3.01 20.23 19.84
N MET A 375 -3.24 20.18 18.53
CA MET A 375 -2.70 21.18 17.60
C MET A 375 -3.26 22.57 17.83
N ASP A 376 -4.40 22.75 18.51
CA ASP A 376 -4.93 24.07 18.88
C ASP A 376 -4.06 24.83 19.88
N TYR A 377 -3.17 24.11 20.57
CA TYR A 377 -2.23 24.65 21.55
C TYR A 377 -0.80 24.81 21.00
N VAL A 378 -0.57 24.39 19.74
CA VAL A 378 0.75 24.46 19.09
C VAL A 378 0.76 25.69 18.17
N PRO A 379 1.62 26.70 18.44
CA PRO A 379 1.80 27.83 17.54
C PRO A 379 2.32 27.40 16.16
N GLN A 380 2.02 28.20 15.14
CA GLN A 380 2.60 28.00 13.82
C GLN A 380 4.13 28.08 13.89
N GLY A 381 4.82 27.16 13.21
CA GLY A 381 6.28 27.10 13.18
C GLY A 381 6.94 26.57 14.45
N ALA A 382 6.19 26.08 15.44
CA ALA A 382 6.79 25.55 16.66
C ALA A 382 7.65 24.30 16.40
N LYS A 383 8.64 24.04 17.26
CA LYS A 383 9.39 22.77 17.26
C LYS A 383 8.69 21.75 18.15
N VAL A 384 8.18 20.65 17.56
CA VAL A 384 7.42 19.61 18.26
C VAL A 384 8.20 18.30 18.23
N ALA A 385 8.52 17.77 19.41
CA ALA A 385 9.05 16.43 19.56
C ALA A 385 7.90 15.46 19.88
N THR A 386 7.55 14.60 18.95
CA THR A 386 6.58 13.52 19.16
C THR A 386 7.29 12.29 19.72
N ALA A 387 6.74 11.75 20.81
CA ALA A 387 7.19 10.53 21.47
C ALA A 387 6.07 9.49 21.41
N VAL A 388 6.27 8.41 20.64
CA VAL A 388 5.28 7.33 20.49
C VAL A 388 5.75 6.09 21.23
N ALA A 389 4.95 5.61 22.19
CA ALA A 389 5.23 4.37 22.88
C ALA A 389 4.76 3.16 22.08
N ILE A 390 5.69 2.28 21.72
CA ILE A 390 5.44 1.12 20.87
C ILE A 390 5.87 -0.15 21.61
N PRO A 391 4.96 -1.11 21.85
CA PRO A 391 5.33 -2.42 22.37
C PRO A 391 6.36 -3.11 21.47
N ARG A 392 7.40 -3.70 22.04
CA ARG A 392 8.40 -4.49 21.28
C ARG A 392 7.80 -5.70 20.56
N ARG A 393 6.67 -6.20 21.05
CA ARG A 393 5.90 -7.29 20.44
C ARG A 393 4.47 -6.83 20.31
N GLN A 394 4.01 -6.72 19.08
CA GLN A 394 2.62 -6.43 18.72
C GLN A 394 2.32 -7.07 17.37
N TRP A 395 1.06 -7.48 17.18
CA TRP A 395 0.59 -8.02 15.91
C TRP A 395 -0.06 -6.96 15.04
N ASP A 396 -0.81 -6.04 15.62
CA ASP A 396 -1.33 -4.88 14.91
C ASP A 396 -0.22 -3.94 14.43
N PHE A 397 -0.54 -3.11 13.44
CA PHE A 397 0.31 -2.00 13.05
C PHE A 397 -0.03 -0.79 13.91
N GLY A 398 0.97 -0.02 14.33
CA GLY A 398 0.74 1.19 15.12
C GLY A 398 0.21 2.31 14.24
N SER A 399 -1.11 2.48 14.14
CA SER A 399 -1.74 3.52 13.32
C SER A 399 -1.38 4.96 13.76
N PHE A 400 -0.83 5.13 14.97
CA PHE A 400 -0.44 6.44 15.51
C PHE A 400 1.07 6.71 15.47
N GLU A 401 1.89 5.81 14.90
CA GLU A 401 3.36 5.95 14.93
C GLU A 401 3.90 7.22 14.27
N HIS A 402 3.17 7.74 13.28
CA HIS A 402 3.52 8.96 12.58
C HIS A 402 2.49 10.07 12.77
N LEU A 403 1.54 9.92 13.69
CA LEU A 403 0.47 10.92 13.90
C LEU A 403 1.04 12.33 14.20
N GLY A 404 2.26 12.39 14.77
CA GLY A 404 3.04 13.61 14.97
C GLY A 404 3.14 14.49 13.72
N SER A 405 3.32 13.90 12.54
CA SER A 405 3.51 14.59 11.25
C SER A 405 2.37 15.54 10.88
N TYR A 406 1.17 15.39 11.47
CA TYR A 406 0.10 16.40 11.32
C TYR A 406 0.47 17.77 11.88
N ALA A 407 1.45 17.88 12.78
CA ALA A 407 1.99 19.17 13.22
C ALA A 407 2.61 19.96 12.05
N VAL A 408 3.27 19.28 11.11
CA VAL A 408 3.73 19.90 9.87
C VAL A 408 2.55 20.34 9.03
N VAL A 409 1.57 19.44 8.85
CA VAL A 409 0.38 19.68 8.01
C VAL A 409 -0.41 20.89 8.50
N ARG A 410 -0.69 20.99 9.80
CA ARG A 410 -1.63 21.96 10.37
C ARG A 410 -0.99 23.20 10.97
N ARG A 411 0.28 23.12 11.37
CA ARG A 411 1.00 24.19 12.06
C ARG A 411 2.34 24.53 11.44
N SER A 412 2.71 23.92 10.32
CA SER A 412 4.01 24.16 9.67
C SER A 412 5.18 23.98 10.64
N ALA A 413 5.01 23.04 11.58
CA ALA A 413 5.94 22.78 12.67
C ALA A 413 7.15 21.96 12.21
N MET A 414 8.26 22.08 12.94
CA MET A 414 9.35 21.11 12.87
C MET A 414 8.97 19.86 13.68
N GLU A 415 9.03 18.67 13.09
CA GLU A 415 8.54 17.44 13.72
C GLU A 415 9.39 16.21 13.33
N ASN A 416 9.58 15.28 14.28
CA ASN A 416 10.61 14.23 14.23
C ASN A 416 10.13 12.83 13.81
N SER A 417 8.90 12.68 13.35
CA SER A 417 8.34 11.45 12.77
C SER A 417 8.26 11.51 11.24
N ASN A 418 8.47 12.67 10.63
CA ASN A 418 8.47 12.81 9.18
C ASN A 418 9.54 11.97 8.46
N PHE A 419 9.25 11.65 7.20
CA PHE A 419 10.18 11.01 6.26
C PHE A 419 11.19 11.99 5.66
N ALA A 420 11.84 12.77 6.52
CA ALA A 420 12.93 13.67 6.15
C ALA A 420 14.28 12.92 6.17
N LEU A 421 14.38 11.82 5.42
CA LEU A 421 15.55 10.92 5.41
C LEU A 421 16.38 11.10 4.13
N PRO A 422 17.58 11.72 4.22
CA PRO A 422 18.41 11.97 3.05
C PRO A 422 18.76 10.70 2.30
N GLY A 423 18.51 10.68 0.99
CA GLY A 423 18.81 9.56 0.09
C GLY A 423 17.82 8.39 0.18
N VAL A 424 16.70 8.54 0.89
CA VAL A 424 15.56 7.60 0.88
C VAL A 424 14.29 8.30 0.40
N HIS A 425 14.08 9.52 0.88
CA HIS A 425 12.98 10.39 0.49
C HIS A 425 13.50 11.71 -0.06
N LEU A 426 12.66 12.36 -0.88
CA LEU A 426 12.97 13.65 -1.50
C LEU A 426 12.94 14.82 -0.50
N MET A 427 12.27 14.62 0.64
CA MET A 427 12.24 15.56 1.74
C MET A 427 13.43 15.33 2.67
N SER A 428 14.07 16.41 3.12
CA SER A 428 15.17 16.38 4.09
C SER A 428 15.04 17.51 5.10
N MET A 429 15.73 17.39 6.24
CA MET A 429 15.87 18.51 7.18
C MET A 429 16.83 19.54 6.58
N ALA A 430 16.43 20.81 6.57
CA ALA A 430 17.22 21.89 5.99
C ALA A 430 18.54 22.12 6.75
N ASP A 431 18.48 22.08 8.09
CA ASP A 431 19.65 22.25 8.96
C ASP A 431 20.26 20.88 9.33
N PRO A 432 21.56 20.64 9.02
CA PRO A 432 22.26 19.40 9.37
C PRO A 432 22.23 19.05 10.87
N GLU A 433 22.10 20.05 11.75
CA GLU A 433 21.99 19.84 13.20
C GLU A 433 20.75 18.98 13.55
N TYR A 434 19.70 19.04 12.72
CA TYR A 434 18.45 18.32 12.88
C TYR A 434 18.35 17.07 12.01
N LYS A 435 19.43 16.65 11.32
CA LYS A 435 19.44 15.44 10.47
C LYS A 435 18.96 14.15 11.17
N ARG A 436 19.04 14.08 12.51
CA ARG A 436 18.54 12.94 13.33
C ARG A 436 17.20 13.21 14.01
N PHE A 437 16.58 14.36 13.76
CA PHE A 437 15.25 14.75 14.23
C PHE A 437 14.23 14.40 13.13
N ALA A 438 14.19 13.13 12.74
CA ALA A 438 13.33 12.57 11.70
C ALA A 438 13.01 11.11 12.07
N ASP A 439 12.19 10.41 11.29
CA ASP A 439 11.92 8.98 11.51
C ASP A 439 13.22 8.17 11.66
N PRO A 440 13.31 7.17 12.55
CA PRO A 440 12.32 6.72 13.53
C PRO A 440 12.54 7.31 14.94
N SER A 441 13.03 8.54 15.05
CA SER A 441 13.42 9.14 16.34
C SER A 441 12.25 9.33 17.33
N GLN A 442 11.02 9.31 16.84
CA GLN A 442 9.79 9.34 17.62
C GLN A 442 9.52 8.05 18.41
N ARG A 443 10.05 6.91 17.96
CA ARG A 443 9.71 5.59 18.49
C ARG A 443 10.36 5.32 19.85
N ILE A 444 9.55 4.99 20.85
CA ILE A 444 10.00 4.48 22.16
C ILE A 444 9.57 3.02 22.27
N LEU A 445 10.48 2.10 21.93
CA LEU A 445 10.24 0.67 22.05
C LEU A 445 10.34 0.21 23.51
N TYR A 446 9.26 -0.36 24.05
CA TYR A 446 9.22 -0.83 25.44
C TYR A 446 8.78 -2.29 25.57
N ALA A 447 9.27 -2.97 26.60
CA ALA A 447 8.76 -4.27 27.05
C ALA A 447 7.68 -4.04 28.13
N PRO A 448 6.74 -4.98 28.38
CA PRO A 448 5.64 -4.78 29.31
C PRO A 448 6.04 -4.32 30.73
N TRP A 449 7.22 -4.73 31.21
CA TRP A 449 7.76 -4.35 32.52
C TRP A 449 8.59 -3.05 32.52
N GLN A 450 8.92 -2.52 31.34
CA GLN A 450 9.80 -1.36 31.21
C GLN A 450 9.00 -0.06 31.36
N LYS A 451 9.39 0.75 32.35
CA LYS A 451 8.85 2.10 32.58
C LYS A 451 9.40 3.09 31.53
N ILE A 452 8.53 3.96 31.03
CA ILE A 452 8.90 5.02 30.06
C ILE A 452 9.25 6.31 30.83
N ASP A 453 10.50 6.77 30.72
CA ASP A 453 10.97 8.03 31.30
C ASP A 453 11.28 9.04 30.20
N LEU A 454 10.43 10.06 30.06
CA LEU A 454 10.54 11.05 28.97
C LEU A 454 11.64 12.09 29.21
N ARG A 455 12.26 12.16 30.40
CA ARG A 455 13.46 12.98 30.62
C ARG A 455 14.63 12.52 29.75
N ARG A 456 14.63 11.24 29.36
CA ARG A 456 15.67 10.62 28.52
C ARG A 456 15.35 10.72 27.03
N PHE A 457 14.18 11.24 26.65
CA PHE A 457 13.77 11.34 25.27
C PHE A 457 14.57 12.45 24.55
N LYS A 458 15.57 12.05 23.75
CA LYS A 458 16.54 12.97 23.14
C LYS A 458 15.90 14.06 22.27
N PRO A 459 14.89 13.78 21.42
CA PRO A 459 14.27 14.82 20.60
C PRO A 459 13.69 15.99 21.41
N ALA A 460 13.18 15.74 22.62
CA ALA A 460 12.64 16.80 23.48
C ALA A 460 13.67 17.89 23.83
N LYS A 461 14.97 17.61 23.78
CA LYS A 461 16.02 18.63 24.03
C LYS A 461 16.13 19.70 22.94
N LYS A 462 15.56 19.42 21.76
CA LYS A 462 15.60 20.29 20.57
C LYS A 462 14.23 20.83 20.19
N ALA A 463 13.24 20.71 21.07
CA ALA A 463 11.86 21.08 20.82
C ALA A 463 11.34 22.07 21.86
N ASP A 464 10.25 22.76 21.50
CA ASP A 464 9.50 23.65 22.39
C ASP A 464 8.33 22.90 23.04
N TYR A 465 7.81 21.90 22.33
CA TYR A 465 6.71 21.05 22.77
C TYR A 465 7.09 19.57 22.70
N LEU A 466 6.58 18.80 23.65
CA LEU A 466 6.63 17.34 23.67
C LEU A 466 5.21 16.81 23.50
N TRP A 467 4.96 16.08 22.42
CA TRP A 467 3.69 15.41 22.18
C TRP A 467 3.86 13.91 22.42
N TYR A 468 3.32 13.40 23.54
CA TYR A 468 3.37 11.98 23.84
C TYR A 468 2.12 11.28 23.31
N ILE A 469 2.30 10.10 22.70
CA ILE A 469 1.24 9.25 22.17
C ILE A 469 1.49 7.82 22.65
N GLY A 470 0.50 7.22 23.31
CA GLY A 470 0.57 5.85 23.79
C GLY A 470 -0.33 5.58 25.00
N ASN A 471 -0.63 4.30 25.22
CA ASN A 471 -1.52 3.85 26.29
C ASN A 471 -0.79 3.64 27.64
N VAL A 472 0.54 3.72 27.67
CA VAL A 472 1.34 3.54 28.89
C VAL A 472 1.67 4.91 29.48
N HIS A 473 1.37 5.11 30.76
CA HIS A 473 1.71 6.39 31.40
C HIS A 473 3.23 6.49 31.65
N PRO A 474 3.90 7.53 31.15
CA PRO A 474 5.30 7.79 31.49
C PRO A 474 5.48 8.05 32.98
N VAL A 475 6.60 7.60 33.55
CA VAL A 475 6.91 7.78 34.98
C VAL A 475 7.48 9.14 35.33
N ALA A 476 7.98 9.86 34.32
CA ALA A 476 8.51 11.21 34.48
C ALA A 476 8.45 11.98 33.17
N LEU A 477 8.30 13.31 33.29
CA LEU A 477 8.37 14.28 32.21
C LEU A 477 9.69 15.07 32.30
N PRO A 478 10.17 15.68 31.21
CA PRO A 478 11.26 16.64 31.27
C PRO A 478 11.03 17.72 32.35
N ASP A 479 12.08 18.10 33.06
CA ASP A 479 11.96 19.01 34.20
C ASP A 479 11.36 20.35 33.78
N GLY A 480 10.34 20.80 34.51
CA GLY A 480 9.59 22.02 34.22
C GLY A 480 8.58 21.93 33.07
N ALA A 481 8.41 20.75 32.44
CA ALA A 481 7.39 20.58 31.40
C ALA A 481 5.97 20.75 31.96
N ARG A 482 5.14 21.55 31.29
CA ARG A 482 3.75 21.81 31.66
C ARG A 482 2.80 21.20 30.64
N ILE A 483 1.93 20.31 31.07
CA ILE A 483 0.88 19.73 30.21
C ILE A 483 -0.15 20.81 29.88
N LEU A 484 -0.43 20.97 28.58
CA LEU A 484 -1.42 21.92 28.06
C LEU A 484 -2.71 21.23 27.64
N PHE A 485 -2.59 20.01 27.10
CA PHE A 485 -3.72 19.24 26.59
C PHE A 485 -3.53 17.75 26.86
N ARG A 486 -4.61 17.02 27.11
CA ARG A 486 -4.59 15.58 27.41
C ARG A 486 -5.82 14.88 26.87
N THR A 487 -5.61 13.68 26.36
CA THR A 487 -6.62 12.66 26.05
C THR A 487 -6.26 11.37 26.80
N PRO A 488 -7.11 10.32 26.78
CA PRO A 488 -6.76 9.04 27.38
C PRO A 488 -5.45 8.42 26.86
N ASN A 489 -5.12 8.66 25.59
CA ASN A 489 -4.04 7.97 24.89
C ASN A 489 -2.89 8.92 24.45
N SER A 490 -2.92 10.19 24.87
CA SER A 490 -1.94 11.20 24.46
C SER A 490 -1.95 12.43 25.36
N PHE A 491 -0.84 13.15 25.46
CA PHE A 491 -0.81 14.51 26.02
C PHE A 491 0.21 15.39 25.29
N LEU A 492 -0.06 16.69 25.25
CA LEU A 492 0.87 17.71 24.77
C LEU A 492 1.39 18.52 25.95
N ALA A 493 2.71 18.66 26.06
CA ALA A 493 3.38 19.45 27.08
C ALA A 493 4.28 20.52 26.46
N ARG A 494 4.28 21.72 27.04
CA ARG A 494 5.26 22.78 26.76
C ARG A 494 6.50 22.57 27.61
N LEU A 495 7.68 22.66 27.01
CA LEU A 495 8.96 22.45 27.68
C LEU A 495 9.49 23.76 28.29
N ALA A 496 10.13 23.68 29.47
CA ALA A 496 10.61 24.86 30.20
C ALA A 496 11.87 25.51 29.62
N LYS A 497 12.70 24.73 28.91
CA LYS A 497 13.86 25.20 28.16
C LYS A 497 13.59 24.95 26.67
N PRO A 498 12.79 25.80 26.00
CA PRO A 498 12.59 25.69 24.56
C PRO A 498 13.95 25.74 23.85
N ALA A 499 14.07 25.04 22.72
CA ALA A 499 15.33 25.00 22.00
C ALA A 499 15.78 26.43 21.68
N LYS A 500 17.08 26.74 21.82
CA LYS A 500 17.59 28.05 21.40
C LYS A 500 17.16 28.27 19.94
N SER A 501 16.57 29.41 19.64
CA SER A 501 16.35 29.83 18.26
C SER A 501 17.74 30.00 17.64
N SER A 502 18.11 29.09 16.76
CA SER A 502 19.27 29.25 15.88
C SER A 502 18.97 30.29 14.81
#